data_AF-A0A0E0B6Y1-F1
#
_entry.id   AF-A0A0E0B6Y1-F1
#
_cell.length_a   1.000
_cell.length_b   1.000
_cell.length_c   1.000
_cell.angle_alpha   90.00
_cell.angle_beta   90.00
_cell.angle_gamma   90.00
#
_symmetry.space_group_name_H-M   'P 1'
#
loop_
_entity.id
_entity.type
_entity.pdbx_description
1 polymer ?
#
loop_
_entity_poly.entity_id
_entity_poly.type
_entity_poly.pdbx_seq_one_letter_code
_entity_poly.pdbx_strand_id
1 'polypeptide(L)'
;MVSDASKKKAAQKKAAAAAKRGDKAASSSSSTAAAKAAITLSERTCTAVLTSHPLSRDIHIESLSLTFHGHDLLLDTDLELNYGRRYGLLGLNGCGKSCLLKAIGCRELPIPPHMDIYHLTHEIEASDMSALQAVISCDEQRLQLEKEAEILAAQVCLFYFPSFLPSHSHQ
;
A
#
# COMPACT_ATOMS: atom_id res chain seq x y z
N MET A 1 6.59 36.18 -61.22
CA MET A 1 6.79 37.29 -60.26
C MET A 1 6.23 36.80 -58.93
N VAL A 2 7.01 36.09 -58.09
CA VAL A 2 7.99 36.62 -57.10
C VAL A 2 7.20 37.54 -56.13
N SER A 3 6.98 37.25 -54.85
CA SER A 3 7.80 36.54 -53.88
C SER A 3 7.07 36.41 -52.53
N ASP A 4 6.92 35.18 -52.03
CA ASP A 4 6.79 34.87 -50.59
C ASP A 4 7.94 33.92 -50.18
N ALA A 5 9.14 34.37 -50.51
CA ALA A 5 10.39 33.88 -49.98
C ALA A 5 10.92 34.94 -49.02
N SER A 6 10.59 34.86 -47.72
CA SER A 6 11.47 35.27 -46.60
C SER A 6 10.82 35.09 -45.22
N LYS A 7 10.71 33.83 -44.78
CA LYS A 7 10.90 33.31 -43.39
C LYS A 7 10.24 31.92 -43.34
N LYS A 8 10.83 30.79 -43.73
CA LYS A 8 12.24 30.34 -43.74
C LYS A 8 12.99 30.66 -42.44
N LYS A 9 12.52 30.09 -41.32
CA LYS A 9 13.39 29.66 -40.21
C LYS A 9 12.78 28.69 -39.16
N ALA A 10 11.72 27.93 -39.50
CA ALA A 10 11.18 26.91 -38.59
C ALA A 10 10.99 25.51 -39.22
N ALA A 11 11.48 25.31 -40.45
CA ALA A 11 11.35 24.05 -41.19
C ALA A 11 12.57 23.11 -41.09
N GLN A 12 13.60 23.38 -40.29
CA GLN A 12 14.80 22.54 -40.31
C GLN A 12 15.43 22.37 -38.93
N LYS A 13 14.87 21.48 -38.10
CA LYS A 13 15.77 20.68 -37.24
C LYS A 13 15.30 19.33 -36.71
N LYS A 14 14.03 18.89 -36.70
CA LYS A 14 13.73 17.59 -36.03
C LYS A 14 12.61 16.76 -36.66
N ALA A 15 12.77 16.41 -37.93
CA ALA A 15 11.98 15.35 -38.59
C ALA A 15 12.86 14.23 -39.21
N ALA A 16 14.14 14.11 -38.84
CA ALA A 16 15.05 13.14 -39.46
C ALA A 16 16.04 12.50 -38.47
N ALA A 17 15.56 11.56 -37.67
CA ALA A 17 16.34 10.48 -37.06
C ALA A 17 15.34 9.38 -36.65
N ALA A 18 14.75 8.72 -37.64
CA ALA A 18 15.22 7.40 -38.07
C ALA A 18 14.83 6.31 -37.08
N ALA A 19 13.65 5.74 -37.33
CA ALA A 19 13.31 4.40 -36.93
C ALA A 19 14.35 3.40 -37.46
N LYS A 20 14.85 2.51 -36.59
CA LYS A 20 15.08 1.06 -36.77
C LYS A 20 16.27 0.56 -35.96
N ARG A 21 16.11 -0.69 -35.48
CA ARG A 21 17.03 -1.60 -34.78
C ARG A 21 16.93 -1.45 -33.25
N GLY A 22 16.40 -2.40 -32.49
CA GLY A 22 16.22 -3.82 -32.74
C GLY A 22 17.01 -4.59 -31.70
N ASP A 23 16.26 -5.19 -30.77
CA ASP A 23 16.46 -6.49 -30.12
C ASP A 23 17.71 -6.85 -29.29
N LYS A 24 17.39 -7.67 -28.28
CA LYS A 24 18.20 -8.60 -27.47
C LYS A 24 19.05 -8.03 -26.34
N ALA A 25 18.56 -8.19 -25.11
CA ALA A 25 18.67 -9.42 -24.29
C ALA A 25 18.38 -9.01 -22.83
N ALA A 26 17.21 -9.35 -22.27
CA ALA A 26 16.88 -10.67 -21.71
C ALA A 26 17.81 -11.02 -20.55
N SER A 27 17.31 -10.98 -19.31
CA SER A 27 16.69 -12.12 -18.59
C SER A 27 17.68 -12.55 -17.51
N SER A 28 17.36 -12.99 -16.31
CA SER A 28 16.16 -13.53 -15.66
C SER A 28 16.69 -13.92 -14.26
N SER A 29 15.91 -13.88 -13.19
CA SER A 29 15.24 -15.12 -12.80
C SER A 29 14.16 -14.88 -11.76
N SER A 30 12.96 -15.29 -12.16
CA SER A 30 11.90 -15.81 -11.32
C SER A 30 12.34 -17.06 -10.56
N SER A 31 12.11 -17.07 -9.24
CA SER A 31 11.89 -18.23 -8.36
C SER A 31 11.79 -17.63 -6.95
N THR A 32 10.76 -17.79 -6.10
CA THR A 32 9.83 -18.89 -5.92
C THR A 32 8.67 -18.36 -5.06
N ALA A 33 7.45 -18.74 -5.39
CA ALA A 33 6.29 -18.60 -4.52
C ALA A 33 6.44 -19.57 -3.33
N ALA A 34 6.81 -19.03 -2.16
CA ALA A 34 6.49 -19.53 -0.82
C ALA A 34 7.37 -18.79 0.20
N ALA A 35 6.73 -18.23 1.23
CA ALA A 35 7.34 -17.63 2.43
C ALA A 35 8.10 -16.29 2.24
N LYS A 36 7.41 -15.16 2.44
CA LYS A 36 8.08 -13.90 2.81
C LYS A 36 7.20 -12.93 3.63
N ALA A 37 6.52 -13.46 4.63
CA ALA A 37 6.14 -12.68 5.80
C ALA A 37 7.39 -12.54 6.70
N ALA A 38 8.30 -11.63 6.36
CA ALA A 38 9.39 -11.19 7.23
C ALA A 38 10.19 -10.07 6.55
N ILE A 39 10.08 -8.86 7.11
CA ILE A 39 10.97 -7.71 6.94
C ILE A 39 11.10 -7.25 5.47
N THR A 40 10.14 -6.43 5.04
CA THR A 40 10.43 -5.42 4.01
C THR A 40 11.44 -4.46 4.63
N LEU A 41 12.73 -4.66 4.37
CA LEU A 41 13.78 -3.66 4.63
C LEU A 41 13.39 -2.43 3.79
N SER A 42 12.64 -1.53 4.41
CA SER A 42 12.27 -0.27 3.82
C SER A 42 13.57 0.51 3.65
N GLU A 43 14.03 0.74 2.42
CA GLU A 43 15.20 1.59 2.10
C GLU A 43 14.97 3.08 2.41
N ARG A 44 13.99 3.35 3.27
CA ARG A 44 13.65 4.62 3.87
C ARG A 44 13.97 4.59 5.35
N THR A 45 14.56 5.67 5.83
CA THR A 45 14.74 5.92 7.25
C THR A 45 13.85 7.09 7.63
N CYS A 46 13.03 6.89 8.66
CA CYS A 46 12.15 7.91 9.18
C CYS A 46 12.53 8.14 10.64
N THR A 47 12.81 9.39 11.00
CA THR A 47 13.02 9.80 12.39
C THR A 47 12.00 10.88 12.70
N ALA A 48 11.31 10.75 13.81
CA ALA A 48 10.39 11.78 14.27
C ALA A 48 10.16 11.64 15.78
N VAL A 49 9.79 12.75 16.43
CA VAL A 49 9.49 12.79 17.85
C VAL A 49 8.03 13.15 18.04
N LEU A 50 7.27 12.29 18.71
CA LEU A 50 5.89 12.62 19.08
C LEU A 50 5.91 13.56 20.29
N THR A 51 5.34 14.75 20.12
CA THR A 51 5.24 15.78 21.16
C THR A 51 3.83 15.94 21.73
N SER A 52 2.81 15.38 21.05
CA SER A 52 1.44 15.30 21.56
C SER A 52 1.30 14.36 22.77
N HIS A 53 0.21 14.50 23.52
CA HIS A 53 -0.10 13.60 24.63
C HIS A 53 -0.47 12.20 24.10
N PRO A 54 -0.02 11.09 24.70
CA PRO A 54 -0.28 9.74 24.19
C PRO A 54 -1.76 9.32 24.20
N LEU A 55 -2.63 10.05 24.90
CA LEU A 55 -4.09 9.84 24.92
C LEU A 55 -4.87 10.91 24.11
N SER A 56 -4.20 11.92 23.54
CA SER A 56 -4.90 12.89 22.70
C SER A 56 -5.34 12.27 21.38
N ARG A 57 -6.34 12.88 20.76
CA ARG A 57 -6.77 12.54 19.39
C ARG A 57 -6.01 13.34 18.33
N ASP A 58 -5.31 14.38 18.76
CA ASP A 58 -4.44 15.19 17.92
C ASP A 58 -3.03 14.60 17.95
N ILE A 59 -2.38 14.60 16.78
CA ILE A 59 -1.01 14.12 16.58
C ILE A 59 -0.14 15.32 16.26
N HIS A 60 0.85 15.56 17.12
CA HIS A 60 1.91 16.53 16.88
C HIS A 60 3.24 15.78 16.83
N ILE A 61 3.92 15.91 15.71
CA ILE A 61 5.21 15.27 15.44
C ILE A 61 6.19 16.37 15.07
N GLU A 62 7.27 16.47 15.83
CA GLU A 62 8.36 17.41 15.60
C GLU A 62 9.59 16.69 15.04
N SER A 63 10.45 17.45 14.36
CA SER A 63 11.72 16.95 13.81
C SER A 63 11.53 15.72 12.91
N LEU A 64 10.51 15.75 12.05
CA LEU A 64 10.28 14.71 11.06
C LEU A 64 11.31 14.84 9.95
N SER A 65 12.21 13.85 9.90
CA SER A 65 13.19 13.68 8.83
C SER A 65 12.95 12.34 8.15
N LEU A 66 12.81 12.39 6.82
CA LEU A 66 12.50 11.23 5.99
C LEU A 66 13.50 11.16 4.85
N THR A 67 14.28 10.08 4.84
CA THR A 67 15.31 9.82 3.84
C THR A 67 14.93 8.58 3.03
N PHE A 68 15.16 8.60 1.74
CA PHE A 68 14.87 7.48 0.85
C PHE A 68 16.04 7.26 -0.11
N HIS A 69 16.64 6.06 -0.08
CA HIS A 69 17.84 5.72 -0.85
C HIS A 69 18.98 6.75 -0.74
N GLY A 70 19.17 7.35 0.43
CA GLY A 70 20.20 8.36 0.67
C GLY A 70 19.87 9.76 0.12
N HIS A 71 18.65 9.99 -0.37
CA HIS A 71 18.14 11.32 -0.65
C HIS A 71 17.19 11.76 0.45
N ASP A 72 17.43 12.94 1.01
CA ASP A 72 16.56 13.54 2.02
C ASP A 72 15.32 14.10 1.32
N LEU A 73 14.15 13.55 1.64
CA LEU A 73 12.87 14.00 1.10
C LEU A 73 12.26 15.08 2.00
N LEU A 74 12.38 14.90 3.31
CA LEU A 74 11.96 15.84 4.35
C LEU A 74 13.06 15.95 5.38
N LEU A 75 13.32 17.17 5.84
CA LEU A 75 14.31 17.48 6.86
C LEU A 75 13.67 18.39 7.88
N ASP A 76 13.78 18.01 9.16
CA ASP A 76 13.36 18.77 10.33
C ASP A 76 11.99 19.46 10.14
N THR A 77 11.02 18.71 9.65
CA THR A 77 9.68 19.22 9.36
C THR A 77 8.75 18.92 10.54
N ASP A 78 7.89 19.87 10.88
CA ASP A 78 6.85 19.68 11.88
C ASP A 78 5.54 19.26 11.21
N LEU A 79 4.94 18.18 11.71
CA LEU A 79 3.71 17.60 11.20
C LEU A 79 2.63 17.64 12.28
N GLU A 80 1.59 18.44 12.03
CA GLU A 80 0.44 18.57 12.92
C GLU A 80 -0.83 18.04 12.24
N LEU A 81 -1.41 16.98 12.82
CA LEU A 81 -2.64 16.37 12.37
C LEU A 81 -3.69 16.47 13.49
N ASN A 82 -4.61 17.41 13.32
CA ASN A 82 -5.69 17.61 14.28
C ASN A 82 -6.90 16.75 13.91
N TYR A 83 -7.57 16.25 14.93
CA TYR A 83 -8.76 15.43 14.75
C TYR A 83 -9.87 16.19 14.01
N GLY A 84 -10.55 15.50 13.09
CA GLY A 84 -11.66 16.04 12.30
C GLY A 84 -11.24 16.91 11.10
N ARG A 85 -9.94 17.06 10.83
CA ARG A 85 -9.45 17.79 9.66
C ARG A 85 -9.09 16.85 8.51
N ARG A 86 -9.21 17.36 7.28
CA ARG A 86 -8.82 16.67 6.04
C ARG A 86 -7.61 17.37 5.46
N TYR A 87 -6.53 16.63 5.26
CA TYR A 87 -5.26 17.14 4.75
C TYR A 87 -4.99 16.60 3.35
N GLY A 88 -4.35 17.40 2.51
CA GLY A 88 -3.92 17.02 1.17
C GLY A 88 -2.44 17.33 0.96
N LEU A 89 -1.71 16.38 0.39
CA LEU A 89 -0.28 16.55 0.09
C LEU A 89 -0.09 17.07 -1.34
N LEU A 90 0.45 18.29 -1.46
CA LEU A 90 0.72 18.96 -2.73
C LEU A 90 2.23 19.14 -2.95
N GLY A 91 2.67 19.24 -4.21
CA GLY A 91 4.10 19.14 -4.58
C GLY A 91 4.35 18.44 -5.91
N LEU A 92 5.58 18.57 -6.42
CA LEU A 92 6.03 17.99 -7.69
C LEU A 92 6.08 16.46 -7.65
N ASN A 93 6.04 15.81 -8.81
CA ASN A 93 6.28 14.37 -8.88
C ASN A 93 7.72 14.08 -8.42
N GLY A 94 7.87 13.12 -7.50
CA GLY A 94 9.17 12.76 -6.92
C GLY A 94 9.54 13.49 -5.63
N CYS A 95 8.74 14.43 -5.12
CA CYS A 95 9.02 15.10 -3.83
C CYS A 95 8.78 14.22 -2.58
N GLY A 96 8.39 12.95 -2.75
CA GLY A 96 8.26 12.03 -1.62
C GLY A 96 6.86 11.88 -1.01
N LYS A 97 5.79 12.45 -1.58
CA LYS A 97 4.43 12.34 -1.03
C LYS A 97 3.98 10.91 -0.77
N SER A 98 4.09 10.05 -1.79
CA SER A 98 3.70 8.63 -1.66
C SER A 98 4.61 7.91 -0.68
N CYS A 99 5.87 8.35 -0.54
CA CYS A 99 6.80 7.82 0.45
C CYS A 99 6.34 8.18 1.88
N LEU A 100 5.96 9.44 2.12
CA LEU A 100 5.41 9.88 3.40
C LEU A 100 4.11 9.15 3.76
N LEU A 101 3.19 9.01 2.81
CA LEU A 101 1.94 8.24 3.04
C LEU A 101 2.24 6.77 3.38
N LYS A 102 3.23 6.17 2.72
CA LYS A 102 3.64 4.80 3.01
C LYS A 102 4.33 4.67 4.37
N ALA A 103 5.14 5.64 4.78
CA ALA A 103 5.77 5.67 6.11
C ALA A 103 4.72 5.77 7.23
N ILE A 104 3.70 6.63 7.06
CA ILE A 104 2.55 6.71 7.97
C ILE A 104 1.81 5.37 8.01
N GLY A 105 1.48 4.80 6.85
CA GLY A 105 0.76 3.52 6.75
C GLY A 105 1.50 2.33 7.36
N CYS A 106 2.83 2.34 7.32
CA CYS A 106 3.67 1.31 7.91
C CYS A 106 3.97 1.53 9.41
N ARG A 107 3.39 2.56 10.05
CA ARG A 107 3.69 2.95 11.45
C ARG A 107 5.19 3.20 11.71
N GLU A 108 5.90 3.74 10.72
CA GLU A 108 7.30 4.17 10.89
C GLU A 108 7.41 5.50 11.65
N LEU A 109 6.33 6.28 11.65
CA LEU A 109 6.19 7.46 12.50
C LEU A 109 5.62 7.04 13.87
N PRO A 110 6.03 7.73 14.95
CA PRO A 110 5.55 7.45 16.30
C PRO A 110 4.08 7.87 16.41
N ILE A 111 3.17 7.01 15.99
CA ILE A 111 1.72 7.23 16.08
C ILE A 111 1.19 6.42 17.28
N PRO A 112 0.36 7.02 18.15
CA PRO A 112 -0.16 6.33 19.31
C PRO A 112 -0.90 5.03 18.97
N PRO A 113 -0.79 3.98 19.80
CA PRO A 113 -1.30 2.65 19.49
C PRO A 113 -2.83 2.58 19.44
N HIS A 114 -3.54 3.53 20.07
CA HIS A 114 -5.00 3.63 20.04
C HIS A 114 -5.56 4.20 18.74
N MET A 115 -4.70 4.66 17.82
CA MET A 115 -5.11 5.12 16.50
C MET A 115 -4.86 4.05 15.43
N ASP A 116 -5.95 3.66 14.77
CA ASP A 116 -5.90 2.79 13.62
C ASP A 116 -5.57 3.59 12.35
N ILE A 117 -4.72 3.00 11.51
CA ILE A 117 -4.26 3.61 10.26
C ILE A 117 -4.67 2.68 9.12
N TYR A 118 -5.55 3.18 8.25
CA TYR A 118 -5.95 2.49 7.04
C TYR A 118 -5.30 3.19 5.84
N HIS A 119 -4.29 2.54 5.25
CA HIS A 119 -3.61 3.05 4.07
C HIS A 119 -4.01 2.25 2.83
N LEU A 120 -4.75 2.90 1.93
CA LEU A 120 -5.12 2.34 0.63
C LEU A 120 -4.02 2.66 -0.39
N THR A 121 -3.31 1.63 -0.86
CA THR A 121 -2.23 1.80 -1.85
C THR A 121 -2.69 1.62 -3.29
N HIS A 122 -3.72 0.81 -3.52
CA HIS A 122 -4.19 0.47 -4.86
C HIS A 122 -5.71 0.54 -4.93
N GLU A 123 -6.20 0.96 -6.08
CA GLU A 123 -7.60 0.80 -6.44
C GLU A 123 -7.89 -0.68 -6.69
N ILE A 124 -9.09 -1.11 -6.28
CA ILE A 124 -9.57 -2.46 -6.55
C ILE A 124 -9.99 -2.50 -8.02
N GLU A 125 -9.53 -3.52 -8.75
CA GLU A 125 -9.94 -3.72 -10.15
C GLU A 125 -11.46 -3.90 -10.22
N ALA A 126 -12.07 -3.41 -11.31
CA ALA A 126 -13.50 -3.53 -11.52
C ALA A 126 -13.88 -5.03 -11.52
N SER A 127 -14.54 -5.46 -10.46
CA SER A 127 -15.04 -6.82 -10.30
C SER A 127 -16.56 -6.78 -10.29
N ASP A 128 -17.18 -7.87 -10.74
CA ASP A 128 -18.64 -8.03 -10.71
C ASP A 128 -19.18 -8.29 -9.30
N MET A 129 -18.30 -8.29 -8.28
CA MET A 129 -18.69 -8.42 -6.89
C MET A 129 -19.42 -7.17 -6.39
N SER A 130 -20.43 -7.38 -5.56
CA SER A 130 -21.09 -6.26 -4.90
C SER A 130 -20.10 -5.51 -3.98
N ALA A 131 -20.27 -4.19 -3.85
CA ALA A 131 -19.41 -3.36 -3.01
C ALA A 131 -19.33 -3.86 -1.55
N LEU A 132 -20.44 -4.42 -1.03
CA LEU A 132 -20.46 -5.04 0.30
C LEU A 132 -19.61 -6.30 0.38
N GLN A 133 -19.71 -7.19 -0.61
CA GLN A 133 -18.90 -8.42 -0.64
C GLN A 133 -17.41 -8.10 -0.78
N ALA A 134 -17.04 -7.09 -1.57
CA ALA A 134 -15.66 -6.67 -1.70
C ALA A 134 -15.08 -6.25 -0.33
N VAL A 135 -15.79 -5.39 0.42
CA VAL A 135 -15.37 -4.95 1.76
C VAL A 135 -15.29 -6.13 2.75
N ILE A 136 -16.27 -7.03 2.74
CA ILE A 136 -16.28 -8.22 3.62
C ILE A 136 -15.10 -9.13 3.30
N SER A 137 -14.76 -9.30 2.03
CA SER A 137 -13.66 -10.19 1.59
C SER A 137 -12.27 -9.68 1.97
N CYS A 138 -12.11 -8.38 2.26
CA CYS A 138 -10.82 -7.79 2.66
C CYS A 138 -10.44 -8.07 4.12
N ASP A 139 -11.38 -8.55 4.96
CA ASP A 139 -11.13 -8.82 6.38
C ASP A 139 -10.59 -10.25 6.58
N GLU A 140 -9.29 -10.42 6.32
CA GLU A 140 -8.59 -11.70 6.49
C GLU A 140 -8.68 -12.23 7.92
N GLN A 141 -8.69 -11.34 8.92
CA GLN A 141 -8.78 -11.73 10.33
C GLN A 141 -10.14 -12.35 10.66
N ARG A 142 -11.25 -11.74 10.21
CA ARG A 142 -12.58 -12.36 10.35
C ARG A 142 -12.64 -13.72 9.67
N LEU A 143 -12.17 -13.79 8.43
CA LEU A 143 -12.26 -15.03 7.64
C LEU A 143 -11.46 -16.17 8.28
N GLN A 144 -10.35 -15.85 8.95
CA GLN A 144 -9.56 -16.81 9.70
C GLN A 144 -10.28 -17.26 10.98
N LEU A 145 -10.81 -16.33 11.77
CA LEU A 145 -11.54 -16.63 13.01
C LEU A 145 -12.82 -17.44 12.75
N GLU A 146 -13.53 -17.17 11.65
CA GLU A 146 -14.71 -17.94 11.24
C GLU A 146 -14.35 -19.41 10.93
N LYS A 147 -13.25 -19.63 10.19
CA LYS A 147 -12.75 -21.00 9.93
C LYS A 147 -12.35 -21.72 11.22
N GLU A 148 -11.66 -21.04 12.13
CA GLU A 148 -11.30 -21.61 13.42
C GLU A 148 -12.54 -21.96 14.25
N ALA A 149 -13.56 -21.09 14.26
CA ALA A 149 -14.83 -21.35 14.92
C ALA A 149 -15.56 -22.57 14.33
N GLU A 150 -15.58 -22.72 13.01
CA GLU A 150 -16.17 -23.89 12.33
C GLU A 150 -15.42 -25.20 12.68
N ILE A 151 -14.08 -25.18 12.68
CA ILE A 151 -13.25 -26.33 13.04
C ILE A 151 -13.52 -26.74 14.50
N LEU A 152 -13.55 -25.77 15.41
CA LEU A 152 -13.82 -26.02 16.83
C LEU A 152 -15.24 -26.52 17.04
N ALA A 153 -16.23 -25.95 16.36
CA ALA A 153 -17.61 -26.42 16.41
C ALA A 153 -17.74 -27.87 15.92
N ALA A 154 -17.04 -28.23 14.83
CA ALA A 154 -17.01 -29.60 14.32
C ALA A 154 -16.32 -30.57 15.30
N GLN A 155 -15.22 -30.17 15.93
CA GLN A 155 -14.54 -30.97 16.95
C GLN A 155 -15.40 -31.20 18.19
N VAL A 156 -16.08 -30.16 18.69
CA VAL A 156 -17.00 -30.26 19.83
C VAL A 156 -18.17 -31.18 19.50
N CYS A 157 -18.71 -31.08 18.29
CA CYS A 157 -19.79 -31.95 17.82
C CYS A 157 -19.37 -33.44 17.79
N LEU A 158 -18.16 -33.74 17.32
CA LEU A 158 -17.59 -35.11 17.32
C LEU A 158 -17.28 -35.63 18.74
N PHE A 159 -16.84 -34.76 19.66
CA PHE A 159 -16.54 -35.16 21.04
C PHE A 159 -17.79 -35.36 21.90
N TYR A 160 -18.86 -34.59 21.68
CA TYR A 160 -20.07 -34.63 22.51
C TYR A 160 -21.15 -35.59 21.98
N PHE A 161 -21.03 -36.07 20.73
CA PHE A 161 -22.00 -36.97 20.10
C PHE A 161 -21.35 -38.20 19.42
N PRO A 162 -20.57 -39.05 20.14
CA PRO A 162 -19.92 -40.22 19.54
C PRO A 162 -20.90 -41.34 19.13
N SER A 163 -22.18 -41.28 19.51
CA SER A 163 -23.13 -42.40 19.39
C SER A 163 -24.14 -42.29 18.25
N PHE A 164 -24.09 -41.24 17.41
CA PHE A 164 -24.98 -41.12 16.23
C PHE A 164 -24.24 -41.51 14.94
N LEU A 165 -23.51 -42.62 14.99
CA LEU A 165 -23.21 -43.40 13.80
C LEU A 165 -24.49 -44.16 13.43
N PRO A 166 -24.99 -44.07 12.18
CA PRO A 166 -26.20 -44.78 11.79
C PRO A 166 -25.91 -46.28 11.75
N SER A 167 -26.26 -46.97 12.83
CA SER A 167 -26.43 -48.42 12.84
C SER A 167 -27.80 -48.72 12.25
N HIS A 168 -27.88 -48.78 10.92
CA HIS A 168 -28.96 -49.50 10.24
C HIS A 168 -28.36 -50.62 9.39
N SER A 169 -27.95 -51.68 10.09
CA SER A 169 -28.03 -53.05 9.60
C SER A 169 -29.25 -53.72 10.27
N HIS A 170 -29.97 -54.53 9.48
CA HIS A 170 -31.27 -55.19 9.73
C HIS A 170 -32.49 -54.26 9.67
N GLN A 171 -33.47 -54.47 8.79
CA GLN A 171 -33.97 -55.68 8.12
C GLN A 171 -34.43 -55.36 6.69
#